data_AF-A0A3D9DPB7-F1
#
_entry.id   AF-A0A3D9DPB7-F1
#
_cell.length_a   1.000
_cell.length_b   1.000
_cell.length_c   1.000
_cell.angle_alpha   90.00
_cell.angle_beta   90.00
_cell.angle_gamma   90.00
#
_symmetry.space_group_name_H-M   'P 1'
#
loop_
_entity.id
_entity.type
_entity.pdbx_description
1 polymer ?
#
loop_
_entity_poly.entity_id
_entity_poly.type
_entity_poly.pdbx_seq_one_letter_code
_entity_poly.pdbx_strand_id
1 'polypeptide(L)'
;MKKNIMKKNKLLFFLVLICANFVRGQDLKLFSPILISDIKSIIINGEMNNQAVVDYFNPDLNEMRKEVLQYSSDSNALKLYDTESNSYKPFLFLNKKNKEIVSTKNNFGVFRSFNLIKKNDRLFEAVSATGSYPSHFERIKSIEILEKSQKFLIIKINYSDIYGYKGYSVLVLQDYKYAK
;
A
#
# COMPACT_ATOMS: atom_id res chain seq x y z
N MET A 1 30.65 56.37 1.80
CA MET A 1 30.76 54.95 1.39
C MET A 1 29.92 53.92 2.20
N LYS A 2 29.10 54.29 3.21
CA LYS A 2 28.39 53.30 4.06
C LYS A 2 26.99 52.85 3.58
N LYS A 3 26.32 53.61 2.68
CA LYS A 3 24.93 53.31 2.23
C LYS A 3 24.78 52.04 1.36
N ASN A 4 25.84 51.63 0.64
CA ASN A 4 25.78 50.46 -0.25
C ASN A 4 26.00 49.11 0.47
N ILE A 5 26.63 49.11 1.65
CA ILE A 5 26.89 47.88 2.42
C ILE A 5 25.57 47.36 3.03
N MET A 6 24.74 48.25 3.55
CA MET A 6 23.46 47.89 4.18
C MET A 6 22.44 47.29 3.19
N LYS A 7 22.47 47.73 1.92
CA LYS A 7 21.64 47.16 0.84
C LYS A 7 22.10 45.75 0.44
N LYS A 8 23.41 45.52 0.36
CA LYS A 8 23.99 44.21 0.04
C LYS A 8 23.68 43.16 1.12
N ASN A 9 23.69 43.53 2.40
CA ASN A 9 23.33 42.62 3.49
C ASN A 9 21.86 42.17 3.46
N LYS A 10 20.93 43.03 3.06
CA LYS A 10 19.50 42.66 2.93
C LYS A 10 19.26 41.69 1.76
N LEU A 11 19.98 41.89 0.65
CA LEU A 11 19.91 41.00 -0.51
C LEU A 11 20.47 39.61 -0.17
N LEU A 12 21.59 39.57 0.55
CA LEU A 12 22.20 38.32 1.01
C LEU A 12 21.28 37.56 1.98
N PHE A 13 20.63 38.27 2.91
CA PHE A 13 19.65 37.68 3.84
C PHE A 13 18.45 37.07 3.12
N PHE A 14 17.92 37.75 2.10
CA PHE A 14 16.85 37.20 1.25
C PHE A 14 17.31 35.98 0.46
N LEU A 15 18.54 35.99 -0.06
CA LEU A 15 19.11 34.85 -0.77
C LEU A 15 19.28 33.63 0.15
N VAL A 16 19.73 33.84 1.39
CA VAL A 16 19.86 32.78 2.40
C VAL A 16 18.50 32.23 2.81
N LEU A 17 17.47 33.07 2.96
CA LEU A 17 16.09 32.64 3.20
C LEU A 17 15.50 31.84 2.03
N ILE A 18 15.79 32.23 0.79
CA ILE A 18 15.38 31.48 -0.40
C ILE A 18 16.11 30.13 -0.43
N CYS A 19 17.42 30.09 -0.22
CA CYS A 19 18.20 28.84 -0.15
C CYS A 19 17.72 27.91 0.97
N ALA A 20 17.43 28.43 2.16
CA ALA A 20 16.93 27.63 3.29
C ALA A 20 15.52 27.03 3.02
N ASN A 21 14.67 27.74 2.26
CA ASN A 21 13.38 27.23 1.82
C ASN A 21 13.48 26.25 0.64
N PHE A 22 14.44 26.42 -0.27
CA PHE A 22 14.67 25.49 -1.38
C PHE A 22 15.29 24.16 -0.94
N VAL A 23 16.10 24.14 0.12
CA VAL A 23 16.72 22.90 0.63
C VAL A 23 15.73 22.01 1.40
N ARG A 24 14.56 22.54 1.80
CA ARG A 24 13.46 21.74 2.38
C ARG A 24 12.57 21.05 1.33
N GLY A 25 12.87 21.17 0.04
CA GLY A 25 11.93 20.89 -1.04
C GLY A 25 12.31 19.77 -2.00
N GLN A 26 12.97 18.70 -1.55
CA GLN A 26 12.87 17.39 -2.22
C GLN A 26 12.59 16.33 -1.16
N ASP A 27 11.30 16.05 -0.98
CA ASP A 27 10.77 14.99 -0.14
C ASP A 27 11.49 13.67 -0.49
N LEU A 28 12.28 13.13 0.44
CA LEU A 28 13.04 11.87 0.32
C LEU A 28 12.16 10.62 0.11
N LYS A 29 10.84 10.77 -0.11
CA LYS A 29 9.91 9.68 -0.39
C LYS A 29 10.31 8.81 -1.58
N LEU A 30 11.11 9.34 -2.51
CA LEU A 30 11.61 8.61 -3.68
C LEU A 30 12.61 7.48 -3.36
N PHE A 31 13.12 7.37 -2.12
CA PHE A 31 14.16 6.38 -1.76
C PHE A 31 13.80 5.45 -0.59
N SER A 32 12.62 5.58 0.01
CA SER A 32 12.23 4.71 1.12
C SER A 32 11.79 3.34 0.61
N PRO A 33 12.34 2.23 1.13
CA PRO A 33 11.87 0.89 0.77
C PRO A 33 10.39 0.74 1.18
N ILE A 34 9.63 0.00 0.37
CA ILE A 34 8.24 -0.33 0.69
C ILE A 34 8.24 -1.46 1.72
N LEU A 35 7.62 -1.22 2.87
CA LEU A 35 7.36 -2.21 3.90
C LEU A 35 5.97 -2.79 3.70
N ILE A 36 5.91 -4.11 3.50
CA ILE A 36 4.68 -4.88 3.54
C ILE A 36 4.90 -6.03 4.53
N SER A 37 4.21 -5.99 5.66
CA SER A 37 4.36 -6.98 6.73
C SER A 37 3.05 -7.15 7.49
N ASP A 38 2.81 -8.38 7.95
CA ASP A 38 1.72 -8.67 8.88
C ASP A 38 2.07 -8.19 10.29
N ILE A 39 1.10 -7.63 11.01
CA ILE A 39 1.25 -7.16 12.39
C ILE A 39 0.11 -7.69 13.27
N LYS A 40 0.14 -7.36 14.56
CA LYS A 40 -0.82 -7.87 15.53
C LYS A 40 -2.27 -7.62 15.08
N SER A 41 -3.07 -8.68 15.07
CA SER A 41 -4.49 -8.66 14.75
C SER A 41 -5.28 -7.69 15.64
N ILE A 42 -6.40 -7.18 15.12
CA ILE A 42 -7.26 -6.21 15.81
C ILE A 42 -8.71 -6.66 15.82
N ILE A 43 -9.54 -6.03 16.68
CA ILE A 43 -10.99 -6.30 16.73
C ILE A 43 -11.74 -5.15 16.07
N ILE A 44 -12.62 -5.47 15.13
CA ILE A 44 -13.56 -4.54 14.49
C ILE A 44 -14.94 -5.18 14.55
N ASN A 45 -15.94 -4.44 15.05
CA ASN A 45 -17.33 -4.89 15.17
C ASN A 45 -17.48 -6.25 15.89
N GLY A 46 -16.64 -6.52 16.89
CA GLY A 46 -16.65 -7.78 17.66
C GLY A 46 -15.93 -8.96 17.01
N GLU A 47 -15.39 -8.80 15.80
CA GLU A 47 -14.64 -9.85 15.09
C GLU A 47 -13.15 -9.55 15.06
N MET A 48 -12.31 -10.59 15.18
CA MET A 48 -10.86 -10.48 15.03
C MET A 48 -10.50 -10.43 13.55
N ASN A 49 -9.60 -9.51 13.18
CA ASN A 49 -9.21 -9.21 11.80
C ASN A 49 -7.68 -9.13 11.68
N ASN A 50 -7.18 -9.50 10.51
CA ASN A 50 -5.76 -9.41 10.19
C ASN A 50 -5.38 -7.94 9.95
N GLN A 51 -4.16 -7.55 10.31
CA GLN A 51 -3.67 -6.19 10.11
C GLN A 51 -2.31 -6.22 9.42
N ALA A 52 -2.17 -5.47 8.34
CA ALA A 52 -0.92 -5.39 7.59
C ALA A 52 -0.44 -3.94 7.52
N VAL A 53 0.86 -3.74 7.64
CA VAL A 53 1.50 -2.48 7.24
C VAL A 53 1.78 -2.55 5.76
N VAL A 54 1.40 -1.50 5.02
CA VAL A 54 1.62 -1.39 3.57
C VAL A 54 1.99 0.05 3.30
N ASP A 55 3.22 0.42 3.62
CA ASP A 55 3.68 1.81 3.60
C ASP A 55 5.14 1.91 3.18
N TYR A 56 5.61 3.13 2.95
CA TYR A 56 7.05 3.37 2.94
C TYR A 56 7.61 3.15 4.34
N PHE A 57 8.85 2.70 4.40
CA PHE A 57 9.56 2.58 5.66
C PHE A 57 9.63 3.95 6.36
N ASN A 58 8.96 4.04 7.51
CA ASN A 58 9.06 5.12 8.50
C ASN A 58 9.65 4.53 9.79
N PRO A 59 10.65 5.14 10.45
CA PRO A 59 11.13 4.67 11.74
C PRO A 59 10.05 4.54 12.83
N ASP A 60 8.98 5.35 12.77
CA ASP A 60 7.84 5.24 13.69
C ASP A 60 6.70 4.40 13.09
N LEU A 61 6.46 3.22 13.68
CA LEU A 61 5.38 2.30 13.31
C LEU A 61 3.97 2.89 13.50
N ASN A 62 3.81 3.89 14.37
CA ASN A 62 2.52 4.52 14.61
C ASN A 62 2.13 5.49 13.50
N GLU A 63 3.12 6.05 12.82
CA GLU A 63 2.91 6.92 11.65
C GLU A 63 2.72 6.10 10.36
N MET A 64 3.10 4.82 10.36
CA MET A 64 2.88 3.94 9.22
C MET A 64 1.41 3.61 9.01
N ARG A 65 1.02 3.56 7.74
CA ARG A 65 -0.31 3.17 7.33
C ARG A 65 -0.56 1.68 7.51
N LYS A 66 -1.65 1.39 8.22
CA LYS A 66 -2.13 0.03 8.50
C LYS A 66 -3.39 -0.23 7.70
N GLU A 67 -3.44 -1.38 7.05
CA GLU A 67 -4.58 -1.90 6.31
C GLU A 67 -5.21 -3.04 7.11
N VAL A 68 -6.54 -3.14 7.07
CA VAL A 68 -7.26 -4.18 7.82
C VAL A 68 -7.91 -5.14 6.84
N LEU A 69 -7.64 -6.43 7.05
CA LEU A 69 -7.97 -7.51 6.13
C LEU A 69 -8.82 -8.57 6.82
N GLN A 70 -9.97 -8.86 6.24
CA GLN A 70 -10.83 -9.95 6.67
C GLN A 70 -10.74 -11.10 5.68
N TYR A 71 -10.14 -12.21 6.10
CA TYR A 71 -10.12 -13.45 5.34
C TYR A 71 -11.22 -14.39 5.84
N SER A 72 -11.96 -14.99 4.90
CA SER A 72 -12.93 -16.04 5.19
C SER A 72 -12.75 -17.19 4.21
N SER A 73 -12.44 -18.39 4.73
CA SER A 73 -12.29 -19.61 3.94
C SER A 73 -13.63 -20.08 3.37
N ASP A 74 -14.72 -19.88 4.11
CA ASP A 74 -16.08 -20.27 3.71
C ASP A 74 -16.54 -19.50 2.48
N SER A 75 -16.39 -18.17 2.52
CA SER A 75 -16.74 -17.30 1.39
C SER A 75 -15.66 -17.28 0.31
N ASN A 76 -14.50 -17.90 0.54
CA ASN A 76 -13.33 -17.86 -0.34
C ASN A 76 -12.98 -16.44 -0.78
N ALA A 77 -13.00 -15.51 0.18
CA ALA A 77 -12.78 -14.10 -0.07
C ALA A 77 -11.80 -13.50 0.92
N LEU A 78 -10.97 -12.60 0.41
CA LEU A 78 -10.24 -11.61 1.19
C LEU A 78 -10.92 -10.26 0.97
N LYS A 79 -11.31 -9.60 2.05
CA LYS A 79 -11.92 -8.28 2.01
C LYS A 79 -10.97 -7.28 2.63
N LEU A 80 -10.98 -6.08 2.07
CA LEU A 80 -10.26 -4.93 2.60
C LEU A 80 -11.26 -4.02 3.30
N TYR A 81 -10.96 -3.62 4.52
CA TYR A 81 -11.77 -2.66 5.24
C TYR A 81 -11.48 -1.24 4.74
N ASP A 82 -12.53 -0.53 4.37
CA ASP A 82 -12.47 0.89 4.05
C ASP A 82 -12.89 1.69 5.28
N THR A 83 -11.93 2.42 5.85
CA THR A 83 -12.11 3.22 7.05
C THR A 83 -13.04 4.41 6.82
N GLU A 84 -13.11 4.95 5.61
CA GLU A 84 -13.95 6.12 5.31
C GLU A 84 -15.43 5.72 5.27
N SER A 85 -15.74 4.60 4.62
CA SER A 85 -17.09 4.06 4.53
C SER A 85 -17.47 3.15 5.68
N ASN A 86 -16.55 2.84 6.60
CA ASN A 86 -16.72 1.88 7.69
C ASN A 86 -17.27 0.54 7.19
N SER A 87 -16.75 0.05 6.05
CA SER A 87 -17.31 -1.13 5.38
C SER A 87 -16.22 -1.99 4.76
N TYR A 88 -16.49 -3.30 4.68
CA TYR A 88 -15.61 -4.22 3.98
C TYR A 88 -15.95 -4.24 2.50
N LYS A 89 -14.98 -3.86 1.66
CA LYS A 89 -15.06 -4.08 0.23
C LYS A 89 -14.33 -5.36 -0.16
N PRO A 90 -14.80 -6.08 -1.18
CA PRO A 90 -14.07 -7.24 -1.67
C PRO A 90 -12.71 -6.85 -2.26
N PHE A 91 -11.68 -7.63 -1.94
CA PHE A 91 -10.33 -7.43 -2.43
C PHE A 91 -9.88 -8.58 -3.34
N LEU A 92 -9.89 -9.82 -2.83
CA LEU A 92 -9.70 -11.05 -3.60
C LEU A 92 -10.94 -11.94 -3.48
N PHE A 93 -11.47 -12.42 -4.60
CA PHE A 93 -12.41 -13.54 -4.64
C PHE A 93 -11.73 -14.74 -5.29
N LEU A 94 -11.52 -15.79 -4.51
CA LEU A 94 -10.73 -16.94 -4.94
C LEU A 94 -11.54 -17.88 -5.86
N ASN A 95 -12.87 -17.86 -5.75
CA ASN A 95 -13.80 -18.71 -6.50
C ASN A 95 -14.28 -18.13 -7.84
N LYS A 96 -13.90 -16.90 -8.21
CA LYS A 96 -14.27 -16.33 -9.51
C LYS A 96 -13.62 -17.09 -10.67
N LYS A 97 -14.21 -16.98 -11.86
CA LYS A 97 -13.65 -17.60 -13.06
C LYS A 97 -12.35 -16.93 -13.47
N ASN A 98 -11.50 -17.68 -14.16
CA ASN A 98 -10.26 -17.16 -14.69
C ASN A 98 -10.53 -16.10 -15.77
N LYS A 99 -9.62 -15.13 -15.87
CA LYS A 99 -9.63 -13.95 -16.75
C LYS A 99 -10.74 -12.93 -16.45
N GLU A 100 -11.39 -13.02 -15.29
CA GLU A 100 -12.36 -12.02 -14.85
C GLU A 100 -11.73 -10.95 -13.95
N ILE A 101 -12.29 -9.74 -14.01
CA ILE A 101 -12.01 -8.69 -13.03
C ILE A 101 -12.64 -9.09 -11.69
N VAL A 102 -11.81 -9.13 -10.67
CA VAL A 102 -12.15 -9.60 -9.32
C VAL A 102 -12.49 -8.42 -8.41
N SER A 103 -11.75 -7.33 -8.54
CA SER A 103 -11.96 -6.09 -7.80
C SER A 103 -11.47 -4.90 -8.62
N THR A 104 -12.10 -3.75 -8.45
CA THR A 104 -11.82 -2.52 -9.19
C THR A 104 -11.50 -1.36 -8.27
N LYS A 105 -10.70 -0.40 -8.76
CA LYS A 105 -10.36 0.85 -8.04
C LYS A 105 -9.85 0.58 -6.61
N ASN A 106 -9.02 -0.44 -6.46
CA ASN A 106 -8.45 -0.79 -5.17
C ASN A 106 -7.40 0.24 -4.75
N ASN A 107 -7.40 0.53 -3.46
CA ASN A 107 -6.34 1.23 -2.76
C ASN A 107 -5.91 0.29 -1.65
N PHE A 108 -4.63 -0.02 -1.55
CA PHE A 108 -4.07 -0.91 -0.54
C PHE A 108 -2.72 -0.34 -0.11
N GLY A 109 -2.69 0.34 1.03
CA GLY A 109 -1.53 1.07 1.49
C GLY A 109 -1.09 2.15 0.52
N VAL A 110 0.20 2.18 0.22
CA VAL A 110 0.78 3.08 -0.79
C VAL A 110 0.33 2.77 -2.23
N PHE A 111 -0.21 1.57 -2.51
CA PHE A 111 -0.70 1.24 -3.85
C PHE A 111 -2.09 1.83 -4.09
N ARG A 112 -2.21 2.64 -5.13
CA ARG A 112 -3.44 3.35 -5.47
C ARG A 112 -4.01 2.93 -6.80
N SER A 113 -5.35 2.97 -6.89
CA SER A 113 -6.10 2.91 -8.14
C SER A 113 -5.72 1.76 -9.08
N PHE A 114 -5.81 0.52 -8.60
CA PHE A 114 -5.58 -0.67 -9.42
C PHE A 114 -6.78 -1.62 -9.43
N ASN A 115 -6.95 -2.33 -10.54
CA ASN A 115 -7.89 -3.44 -10.67
C ASN A 115 -7.11 -4.75 -10.53
N LEU A 116 -7.79 -5.80 -10.05
CA LEU A 116 -7.23 -7.15 -10.01
C LEU A 116 -7.98 -8.05 -10.99
N ILE A 117 -7.21 -8.77 -11.80
CA ILE A 117 -7.71 -9.74 -12.77
C ILE A 117 -7.23 -11.12 -12.34
N LYS A 118 -8.13 -12.07 -12.12
CA LYS A 118 -7.74 -13.46 -11.85
C LYS A 118 -7.15 -14.05 -13.12
N LYS A 119 -5.91 -14.50 -13.12
CA LYS A 119 -5.30 -15.19 -14.27
C LYS A 119 -5.54 -16.69 -14.18
N ASN A 120 -5.35 -17.24 -13.00
CA ASN A 120 -5.60 -18.64 -12.67
C ASN A 120 -5.94 -18.76 -11.17
N ASP A 121 -6.07 -19.98 -10.67
CA ASP A 121 -6.48 -20.23 -9.28
C ASP A 121 -5.51 -19.73 -8.21
N ARG A 122 -4.26 -19.41 -8.59
CA ARG A 122 -3.23 -18.92 -7.66
C ARG A 122 -2.73 -17.53 -7.99
N LEU A 123 -3.05 -16.95 -9.14
CA LEU A 123 -2.45 -15.69 -9.58
C LEU A 123 -3.50 -14.64 -9.94
N PHE A 124 -3.35 -13.46 -9.33
CA PHE A 124 -4.09 -12.25 -9.64
C PHE A 124 -3.12 -11.22 -10.20
N GLU A 125 -3.35 -10.74 -11.42
CA GLU A 125 -2.58 -9.65 -12.02
C GLU A 125 -3.19 -8.32 -11.64
N ALA A 126 -2.36 -7.36 -11.25
CA ALA A 126 -2.78 -6.00 -11.02
C ALA A 126 -2.60 -5.14 -12.28
N VAL A 127 -3.63 -4.38 -12.64
CA VAL A 127 -3.61 -3.45 -13.77
C VAL A 127 -4.06 -2.07 -13.31
N SER A 128 -3.51 -1.00 -13.89
CA SER A 128 -3.92 0.37 -13.57
C SER A 128 -5.41 0.56 -13.87
N ALA A 129 -6.16 1.20 -12.96
CA ALA A 129 -7.58 1.47 -13.15
C ALA A 129 -7.85 2.68 -14.09
N THR A 130 -6.88 3.58 -14.25
CA THR A 130 -6.96 4.77 -15.11
C THR A 130 -5.80 4.79 -16.11
N GLY A 131 -6.11 4.98 -17.40
CA GLY A 131 -5.14 4.95 -18.51
C GLY A 131 -4.25 6.19 -18.64
N SER A 132 -4.38 7.18 -17.76
CA SER A 132 -3.59 8.42 -17.75
C SER A 132 -2.89 8.59 -16.41
N TYR A 133 -1.57 8.78 -16.48
CA TYR A 133 -0.63 8.78 -15.35
C TYR A 133 -0.24 10.22 -15.01
N PRO A 134 -0.64 10.79 -13.86
CA PRO A 134 0.09 11.91 -13.29
C PRO A 134 1.30 11.34 -12.55
N SER A 135 2.48 11.54 -13.14
CA SER A 135 3.83 11.54 -12.56
C SER A 135 4.00 10.90 -11.15
N HIS A 136 4.67 9.72 -11.09
CA HIS A 136 5.58 9.23 -10.01
C HIS A 136 5.30 7.93 -9.21
N PHE A 137 4.22 7.14 -9.36
CA PHE A 137 3.84 6.23 -8.24
C PHE A 137 4.04 4.70 -8.44
N GLU A 138 4.21 4.01 -7.31
CA GLU A 138 4.54 2.61 -7.02
C GLU A 138 3.54 1.62 -7.61
N ARG A 139 4.00 0.41 -7.93
CA ARG A 139 3.20 -0.54 -8.71
C ARG A 139 3.13 -1.90 -8.04
N ILE A 140 1.96 -2.24 -7.51
CA ILE A 140 1.61 -3.65 -7.33
C ILE A 140 1.56 -4.32 -8.71
N LYS A 141 2.18 -5.49 -8.83
CA LYS A 141 2.26 -6.26 -10.08
C LYS A 141 1.31 -7.43 -10.06
N SER A 142 1.35 -8.20 -8.99
CA SER A 142 0.51 -9.37 -8.83
C SER A 142 0.38 -9.77 -7.38
N ILE A 143 -0.68 -10.52 -7.10
CA ILE A 143 -0.87 -11.24 -5.85
C ILE A 143 -0.93 -12.72 -6.19
N GLU A 144 -0.07 -13.50 -5.56
CA GLU A 144 0.03 -14.95 -5.74
C GLU A 144 -0.40 -15.66 -4.45
N ILE A 145 -1.23 -16.69 -4.56
CA ILE A 145 -1.57 -17.57 -3.45
C ILE A 145 -0.47 -18.62 -3.34
N LEU A 146 0.30 -18.53 -2.24
CA LEU A 146 1.31 -19.54 -1.91
C LEU A 146 0.66 -20.76 -1.26
N GLU A 147 -0.27 -20.52 -0.32
CA GLU A 147 -0.98 -21.57 0.39
C GLU A 147 -2.42 -21.14 0.69
N LYS A 148 -3.34 -22.11 0.62
CA LYS A 148 -4.74 -21.93 1.04
C LYS A 148 -5.20 -23.16 1.81
N SER A 149 -5.57 -22.96 3.05
CA SER A 149 -6.22 -23.96 3.90
C SER A 149 -7.53 -23.38 4.48
N GLN A 150 -8.17 -24.13 5.37
CA GLN A 150 -9.34 -23.63 6.10
C GLN A 150 -8.93 -22.57 7.16
N LYS A 151 -7.73 -22.68 7.73
CA LYS A 151 -7.26 -21.76 8.79
C LYS A 151 -6.47 -20.58 8.24
N PHE A 152 -5.72 -20.78 7.15
CA PHE A 152 -4.76 -19.80 6.66
C PHE A 152 -4.87 -19.57 5.16
N LEU A 153 -4.61 -18.33 4.77
CA LEU A 153 -4.33 -17.92 3.40
C LEU A 153 -2.97 -17.21 3.41
N ILE A 154 -2.00 -17.79 2.71
CA ILE A 154 -0.67 -17.18 2.53
C ILE A 154 -0.60 -16.60 1.13
N ILE A 155 -0.42 -15.28 1.05
CA ILE A 155 -0.29 -14.58 -0.24
C ILE A 155 1.07 -13.91 -0.36
N LYS A 156 1.60 -13.92 -1.57
CA LYS A 156 2.78 -13.16 -1.98
C LYS A 156 2.33 -11.96 -2.81
N ILE A 157 2.68 -10.77 -2.36
CA ILE A 157 2.42 -9.52 -3.07
C ILE A 157 3.71 -9.15 -3.79
N ASN A 158 3.69 -9.19 -5.12
CA ASN A 158 4.79 -8.76 -5.96
C ASN A 158 4.57 -7.30 -6.33
N TYR A 159 5.60 -6.47 -6.15
CA TYR A 159 5.54 -5.05 -6.44
C TYR A 159 6.83 -4.59 -7.13
N SER A 160 6.76 -3.42 -7.74
CA SER A 160 7.93 -2.68 -8.19
C SER A 160 7.77 -1.20 -7.93
N ASP A 161 8.89 -0.51 -7.80
CA ASP A 161 8.90 0.95 -7.83
C ASP A 161 9.05 1.47 -9.28
N ILE A 162 9.19 2.79 -9.40
CA ILE A 162 9.41 3.49 -10.66
C ILE A 162 10.81 3.28 -11.26
N TYR A 163 11.78 2.86 -10.45
CA TYR A 163 13.16 2.58 -10.86
C TYR A 163 13.36 1.13 -11.30
N GLY A 164 12.30 0.32 -11.24
CA GLY A 164 12.34 -1.08 -11.62
C GLY A 164 12.88 -1.99 -10.52
N TYR A 165 13.07 -1.49 -9.29
CA TYR A 165 13.30 -2.36 -8.14
C TYR A 165 12.11 -3.28 -7.99
N LYS A 166 12.35 -4.59 -7.98
CA LYS A 166 11.32 -5.61 -7.82
C LYS A 166 11.42 -6.13 -6.40
N GLY A 167 10.32 -6.01 -5.67
CA GLY A 167 10.18 -6.55 -4.34
C GLY A 167 9.02 -7.54 -4.27
N TYR A 168 9.03 -8.32 -3.21
CA TYR A 168 7.86 -9.09 -2.82
C TYR A 168 7.75 -9.11 -1.31
N SER A 169 6.53 -9.34 -0.84
CA SER A 169 6.25 -9.60 0.57
C SER A 169 5.24 -10.72 0.70
N VAL A 170 5.26 -11.37 1.86
CA VAL A 170 4.33 -12.45 2.18
C VAL A 170 3.42 -11.98 3.31
N LEU A 171 2.11 -12.10 3.11
CA LEU A 171 1.12 -11.91 4.17
C LEU A 171 0.54 -13.27 4.53
N VAL A 172 0.47 -13.55 5.83
CA VAL A 172 -0.16 -14.74 6.39
C VAL A 172 -1.47 -14.30 7.01
N LEU A 173 -2.58 -14.70 6.41
CA LEU A 173 -3.91 -14.27 6.82
C LEU A 173 -4.60 -15.43 7.51
N GLN A 174 -5.14 -15.20 8.69
CA GLN A 174 -5.87 -16.22 9.44
C GLN A 174 -7.38 -16.04 9.28
N ASP A 175 -8.09 -17.14 9.11
CA ASP A 175 -9.53 -17.21 9.33
C ASP A 175 -9.78 -17.50 10.82
N TYR A 176 -10.15 -16.45 11.56
CA TYR A 176 -10.34 -16.53 13.01
C TYR A 176 -11.54 -17.39 13.42
N LYS A 177 -12.45 -17.74 12.50
CA LYS A 177 -13.51 -18.72 12.77
C LYS A 177 -12.92 -20.10 13.09
N TYR A 178 -11.79 -20.45 12.48
CA TYR A 178 -11.13 -21.76 12.58
C TYR A 178 -9.79 -21.72 13.33
N ALA A 179 -9.42 -20.58 13.88
CA ALA A 179 -8.18 -20.38 14.64
C ALA A 179 -8.13 -21.09 16.01
N LYS A 180 -9.27 -21.61 16.46
CA LYS A 180 -9.41 -22.36 17.73
C LYS A 180 -8.83 -23.77 17.64
#